data_AF-H9GDU9-F1
#
_entry.id   AF-H9GDU9-F1
#
_cell.length_a   1.000
_cell.length_b   1.000
_cell.length_c   1.000
_cell.angle_alpha   90.00
_cell.angle_beta   90.00
_cell.angle_gamma   90.00
#
_symmetry.space_group_name_H-M   'P 1'
#
loop_
_entity.id
_entity.type
_entity.pdbx_description
1 polymer ?
#
loop_
_entity_poly.entity_id
_entity_poly.type
_entity_poly.pdbx_seq_one_letter_code
_entity_poly.pdbx_strand_id
1 'polypeptide(L)'
;MNAYLVAVVCLCSLVTFSNGVTVKVEDFSFSLESVKQLKFVMDAVPRSPRLRSSRVPYVCSNPLLPAEIKPLCSSPKAPRLVPQLVSIARDSAICEICANVACSGC
;
A
#
# COMPACT_ATOMS: atom_id res chain seq x y z
N MET A 1 -13.22 10.33 -38.55
CA MET A 1 -11.81 10.13 -38.13
C MET A 1 -11.43 10.91 -36.88
N ASN A 2 -11.77 12.21 -36.77
CA ASN A 2 -11.38 13.03 -35.61
C ASN A 2 -12.05 12.64 -34.28
N ALA A 3 -13.32 12.23 -34.28
CA ALA A 3 -14.02 11.84 -33.05
C ALA A 3 -13.42 10.58 -32.39
N TYR A 4 -12.91 9.64 -33.19
CA TYR A 4 -12.27 8.42 -32.69
C TYR A 4 -10.91 8.72 -32.07
N LEU A 5 -10.13 9.60 -32.71
CA LEU A 5 -8.87 10.10 -32.15
C LEU A 5 -9.09 10.86 -30.84
N VAL A 6 -10.11 11.71 -30.77
CA VAL A 6 -10.48 12.44 -29.54
C VAL A 6 -10.92 11.47 -28.44
N ALA A 7 -11.73 10.45 -28.77
CA ALA A 7 -12.13 9.43 -27.80
C ALA A 7 -10.94 8.63 -27.25
N VAL A 8 -10.01 8.24 -28.12
CA VAL A 8 -8.77 7.53 -27.72
C VAL A 8 -7.90 8.43 -26.85
N VAL A 9 -7.68 9.69 -27.24
CA VAL A 9 -6.88 10.64 -26.44
C VAL A 9 -7.53 10.92 -25.09
N CYS A 10 -8.86 11.09 -25.04
CA CYS A 10 -9.59 11.22 -23.79
C CYS A 10 -9.39 9.98 -22.90
N LEU A 11 -9.64 8.77 -23.41
CA LEU A 11 -9.46 7.54 -22.63
C LEU A 11 -8.02 7.37 -22.12
N CYS A 12 -7.01 7.68 -22.93
CA CYS A 12 -5.62 7.66 -22.52
C CYS A 12 -5.34 8.69 -21.41
N SER A 13 -5.88 9.91 -21.53
CA SER A 13 -5.71 10.94 -20.50
C SER A 13 -6.35 10.54 -19.17
N LEU A 14 -7.53 9.90 -19.17
CA LEU A 14 -8.15 9.40 -17.94
C LEU A 14 -7.28 8.36 -17.22
N VAL A 15 -6.58 7.49 -17.97
CA VAL A 15 -5.65 6.50 -17.41
C VAL A 15 -4.40 7.18 -16.81
N THR A 16 -3.96 8.31 -17.37
CA THR A 16 -2.83 9.08 -16.79
C THR A 16 -3.22 9.91 -15.57
N PHE A 17 -4.50 10.28 -15.43
CA PHE A 17 -5.00 11.00 -14.24
C PHE A 17 -5.29 10.07 -13.07
N SER A 18 -5.29 8.75 -13.26
CA SER A 18 -5.24 7.80 -12.14
C SER A 18 -3.83 7.69 -11.56
N ASN A 19 -3.15 8.83 -11.37
CA ASN A 19 -1.94 8.92 -10.55
C ASN A 19 -2.35 8.56 -9.13
N GLY A 20 -2.34 7.26 -8.84
CA GLY A 20 -2.61 6.75 -7.50
C GLY A 20 -1.53 7.23 -6.57
N VAL A 21 -1.92 7.67 -5.38
CA VAL A 21 -0.97 7.94 -4.30
C VAL A 21 -0.14 6.67 -4.09
N THR A 22 1.17 6.85 -3.97
CA THR A 22 2.14 5.80 -3.68
C THR A 22 2.65 5.99 -2.27
N VAL A 23 2.93 4.89 -1.58
CA VAL A 23 3.50 4.87 -0.24
C VAL A 23 4.90 4.31 -0.32
N LYS A 24 5.89 5.12 -0.01
CA LYS A 24 7.30 4.77 0.00
C LYS A 24 7.82 4.63 1.42
N VAL A 25 8.42 3.48 1.71
CA VAL A 25 9.15 3.18 2.93
C VAL A 25 10.53 2.66 2.56
N GLU A 26 11.52 3.52 2.73
CA GLU A 26 12.91 3.28 2.29
C GLU A 26 12.95 2.97 0.77
N ASP A 27 13.43 1.78 0.41
CA ASP A 27 13.60 1.32 -0.96
C ASP A 27 12.35 0.64 -1.53
N PHE A 28 11.28 0.54 -0.73
CA PHE A 28 10.03 -0.10 -1.13
C PHE A 28 8.96 0.95 -1.41
N SER A 29 8.31 0.82 -2.57
CA SER A 29 7.18 1.65 -2.97
C SER A 29 5.98 0.75 -3.22
N PHE A 30 4.82 1.15 -2.71
CA PHE A 30 3.56 0.44 -2.83
C PHE A 30 2.47 1.38 -3.33
N SER A 31 1.50 0.87 -4.07
CA SER A 31 0.27 1.62 -4.35
C SER A 31 -0.52 1.83 -3.04
N LEU A 32 -1.14 3.00 -2.87
CA LEU A 32 -2.02 3.25 -1.73
C LEU A 32 -3.17 2.22 -1.66
N GLU A 33 -3.60 1.70 -2.81
CA GLU A 33 -4.61 0.64 -2.89
C GLU A 33 -4.12 -0.66 -2.24
N SER A 34 -2.91 -1.13 -2.57
CA SER A 34 -2.28 -2.26 -1.89
C SER A 34 -2.14 -2.03 -0.38
N VAL A 35 -1.81 -0.79 0.04
CA VAL A 35 -1.70 -0.42 1.46
C VAL A 35 -3.07 -0.41 2.16
N LYS A 36 -4.15 0.02 1.50
CA LYS A 36 -5.52 -0.09 2.00
C LYS A 36 -5.92 -1.55 2.20
N GLN A 37 -5.57 -2.42 1.24
CA GLN A 37 -5.87 -3.85 1.35
C GLN A 37 -5.13 -4.53 2.52
N LEU A 38 -3.95 -4.04 2.88
CA LEU A 38 -3.21 -4.51 4.05
C LEU A 38 -4.00 -4.35 5.36
N LYS A 39 -4.91 -3.37 5.45
CA LYS A 39 -5.78 -3.18 6.62
C LYS A 39 -6.64 -4.42 6.91
N PHE A 40 -7.18 -5.07 5.87
CA PHE A 40 -7.98 -6.28 6.03
C PHE A 40 -7.15 -7.46 6.57
N VAL A 41 -5.90 -7.58 6.10
CA VAL A 41 -4.94 -8.57 6.62
C VAL A 41 -4.65 -8.32 8.10
N MET A 42 -4.58 -7.05 8.51
CA MET A 42 -4.30 -6.65 9.88
C MET A 42 -5.48 -6.82 10.83
N ASP A 43 -6.71 -6.60 10.39
CA ASP A 43 -7.90 -6.76 11.24
C ASP A 43 -8.13 -8.23 11.62
N ALA A 44 -7.60 -9.16 10.83
CA ALA A 44 -7.53 -10.58 11.19
C ALA A 44 -6.49 -10.88 12.29
N VAL A 45 -5.51 -10.00 12.53
CA VAL A 45 -4.47 -10.19 13.56
C VAL A 45 -5.10 -10.01 14.96
N PRO A 46 -4.95 -10.99 15.88
CA PRO A 46 -5.39 -10.82 17.26
C PRO A 46 -4.68 -9.63 17.92
N ARG A 47 -5.45 -8.70 18.51
CA ARG A 47 -4.95 -7.42 19.07
C ARG A 47 -4.21 -7.57 20.41
N SER A 48 -3.86 -8.78 20.83
CA SER A 48 -3.18 -9.02 22.10
C SER A 48 -1.81 -8.32 22.14
N PRO A 49 -1.50 -7.52 23.17
CA PRO A 49 -0.19 -6.88 23.34
C PRO A 49 0.97 -7.87 23.30
N ARG A 50 0.73 -9.11 23.75
CA ARG A 50 1.71 -10.22 23.77
C ARG A 50 2.08 -10.73 22.38
N LEU A 51 1.28 -10.43 21.35
CA LEU A 51 1.49 -10.89 19.98
C LEU A 51 2.15 -9.84 19.08
N ARG A 52 2.65 -8.73 19.65
CA ARG A 52 3.39 -7.70 18.87
C ARG A 52 4.58 -8.28 18.09
N SER A 53 5.32 -9.21 18.69
CA SER A 53 6.45 -9.91 18.04
C SER A 53 5.99 -10.84 16.91
N SER A 54 4.78 -11.40 17.00
CA SER A 54 4.21 -12.30 15.99
C SER A 54 3.48 -11.57 14.86
N ARG A 55 3.38 -10.24 14.90
CA ARG A 55 2.63 -9.46 13.91
C ARG A 55 3.25 -9.52 12.52
N VAL A 56 4.58 -9.45 12.41
CA VAL A 56 5.26 -9.50 11.11
C VAL A 56 5.12 -10.87 10.46
N PRO A 57 5.41 -12.00 11.15
CA PRO A 57 5.11 -13.33 10.61
C PRO A 57 3.64 -13.51 10.22
N TYR A 58 2.70 -13.05 11.05
CA TYR A 58 1.27 -13.17 10.74
C TYR A 58 0.89 -12.43 9.45
N VAL A 59 1.34 -11.18 9.28
CA VAL A 59 1.09 -10.39 8.07
C VAL A 59 1.74 -11.07 6.87
N CYS A 60 3.00 -11.48 6.99
CA CYS A 60 3.77 -12.04 5.89
C CYS A 60 3.34 -13.45 5.47
N SER A 61 2.71 -14.23 6.35
CA SER A 61 2.14 -15.54 6.05
C SER A 61 0.67 -15.49 5.67
N ASN A 62 0.03 -14.31 5.66
CA ASN A 62 -1.39 -14.21 5.33
C ASN A 62 -1.63 -14.44 3.82
N PRO A 63 -2.54 -15.35 3.44
CA PRO A 63 -2.80 -15.64 2.02
C PRO A 63 -3.40 -14.45 1.26
N LEU A 64 -4.05 -13.52 1.96
CA LEU A 64 -4.64 -12.30 1.39
C LEU A 64 -3.63 -11.14 1.32
N LEU A 65 -2.34 -11.38 1.58
CA LEU A 65 -1.31 -10.36 1.48
C LEU A 65 -1.19 -9.86 0.02
N PRO A 66 -1.30 -8.54 -0.21
CA PRO A 66 -1.13 -7.95 -1.53
C PRO A 66 0.22 -8.33 -2.17
N ALA A 67 0.19 -8.63 -3.47
CA ALA A 67 1.36 -9.12 -4.19
C ALA A 67 2.55 -8.14 -4.15
N GLU A 68 2.28 -6.83 -4.19
CA GLU A 68 3.29 -5.77 -4.08
C GLU A 68 4.06 -5.81 -2.76
N ILE A 69 3.47 -6.33 -1.68
CA ILE A 69 4.04 -6.34 -0.33
C ILE A 69 4.87 -7.61 -0.07
N LYS A 70 4.67 -8.68 -0.84
CA LYS A 70 5.42 -9.94 -0.69
C LYS A 70 6.95 -9.77 -0.73
N PRO A 71 7.55 -8.96 -1.62
CA PRO A 71 9.00 -8.73 -1.63
C PRO A 71 9.53 -8.13 -0.33
N LEU A 72 8.73 -7.30 0.37
CA LEU A 72 9.11 -6.74 1.66
C LEU A 72 9.26 -7.84 2.71
N CYS A 73 8.38 -8.84 2.70
CA CYS A 73 8.40 -9.96 3.64
C CYS A 73 9.61 -10.89 3.46
N SER A 74 10.19 -10.96 2.27
CA SER A 74 11.44 -11.70 2.01
C SER A 74 12.70 -10.91 2.39
N SER A 75 12.56 -9.62 2.73
CA SER A 75 13.69 -8.76 3.10
C SER A 75 14.08 -8.93 4.57
N PRO A 76 15.38 -8.87 4.91
CA PRO A 76 15.81 -8.76 6.31
C PRO A 76 15.30 -7.47 6.98
N LYS A 77 14.84 -6.48 6.20
CA LYS A 77 14.23 -5.23 6.69
C LYS A 77 12.77 -5.41 7.13
N ALA A 78 12.12 -6.55 6.86
CA ALA A 78 10.71 -6.80 7.18
C ALA A 78 10.34 -6.51 8.65
N PRO A 79 11.13 -6.91 9.67
CA PRO A 79 10.79 -6.66 11.07
C PRO A 79 10.66 -5.16 11.41
N ARG A 80 11.36 -4.29 10.68
CA ARG A 80 11.33 -2.83 10.87
C ARG A 80 10.26 -2.16 10.00
N LEU A 81 10.19 -2.55 8.73
CA LEU A 81 9.39 -1.84 7.73
C LEU A 81 7.94 -2.30 7.66
N VAL A 82 7.65 -3.59 7.93
CA VAL A 82 6.26 -4.07 7.97
C VAL A 82 5.45 -3.34 9.04
N PRO A 83 5.93 -3.15 10.30
CA PRO A 83 5.21 -2.36 11.29
C PRO A 83 4.96 -0.90 10.88
N GLN A 84 5.91 -0.27 10.17
CA GLN A 84 5.75 1.08 9.64
C GLN A 84 4.65 1.14 8.58
N LEU A 85 4.67 0.22 7.61
CA LEU A 85 3.64 0.10 6.58
C LEU A 85 2.25 -0.19 7.17
N VAL A 86 2.20 -1.09 8.15
CA VAL A 86 1.02 -1.42 8.97
C VAL A 86 0.47 -0.19 9.70
N SER A 87 1.33 0.71 10.17
CA SER A 87 0.88 1.96 10.81
C SER A 87 0.21 2.89 9.79
N ILE A 88 0.75 2.99 8.58
CA ILE A 88 0.17 3.80 7.50
C ILE A 88 -1.15 3.19 7.03
N ALA A 89 -1.23 1.86 6.89
CA ALA A 89 -2.44 1.15 6.48
C ALA A 89 -3.62 1.32 7.45
N ARG A 90 -3.37 1.55 8.74
CA ARG A 90 -4.44 1.80 9.72
C ARG A 90 -5.22 3.07 9.43
N ASP A 91 -4.50 4.09 9.00
CA ASP A 91 -5.02 5.41 8.69
C ASP A 91 -4.56 5.84 7.29
N SER A 92 -5.02 5.11 6.27
CA SER A 92 -4.64 5.37 4.88
C SER A 92 -5.11 6.73 4.36
N ALA A 93 -6.07 7.36 5.03
CA ALA A 93 -6.56 8.70 4.69
C ALA A 93 -5.45 9.75 4.76
N ILE A 94 -4.45 9.59 5.64
CA ILE A 94 -3.30 10.50 5.72
C ILE A 94 -2.52 10.56 4.41
N CYS A 95 -2.54 9.49 3.61
CA CYS A 95 -1.92 9.49 2.28
C CYS A 95 -2.82 10.12 1.22
N GLU A 96 -4.14 10.05 1.36
CA GLU A 96 -5.07 10.71 0.42
C GLU A 96 -4.98 12.23 0.50
N ILE A 97 -4.66 12.77 1.67
CA ILE A 97 -4.47 14.22 1.90
C ILE A 97 -2.99 14.63 2.00
N CYS A 98 -2.05 13.74 1.63
CA CYS A 98 -0.60 14.03 1.62
C CYS A 98 -0.04 14.49 2.98
N ALA A 99 -0.67 14.10 4.08
CA ALA A 99 -0.29 14.50 5.43
C ALA A 99 0.81 13.61 6.04
N ASN A 100 1.38 12.69 5.26
CA ASN A 100 2.47 11.83 5.70
C ASN A 100 3.58 11.79 4.63
N VAL A 101 4.83 11.96 5.08
CA VAL A 101 6.04 12.02 4.23
C VAL A 101 6.32 10.75 3.44
N ALA A 102 5.70 9.63 3.83
CA ALA A 102 5.78 8.39 3.09
C ALA A 102 4.93 8.42 1.80
N CYS A 103 4.02 9.38 1.63
CA CYS A 103 3.05 9.38 0.54
C CYS A 103 3.47 10.36 -0.57
N SER A 104 3.38 9.92 -1.83
CA SER A 104 3.73 10.71 -3.03
C SER A 104 2.69 10.51 -4.13
N GLY A 105 2.53 11.47 -5.05
CA GLY A 105 1.62 11.33 -6.19
C GLY A 105 0.25 11.96 -5.99
N CYS A 106 0.11 12.66 -4.87
CA CYS A 106 -0.55 13.95 -4.86
C CYS A 106 0.52 15.05 -5.07
#